data_AF-A0A1I1DA00-F1
#
_entry.id   AF-A0A1I1DA00-F1
#
_cell.length_a   1.000
_cell.length_b   1.000
_cell.length_c   1.000
_cell.angle_alpha   90.00
_cell.angle_beta   90.00
_cell.angle_gamma   90.00
#
_symmetry.space_group_name_H-M   'P 1'
#
loop_
_entity.id
_entity.type
_entity.pdbx_description
1 polymer ?
#
loop_
_entity_poly.entity_id
_entity_poly.type
_entity_poly.pdbx_seq_one_letter_code
_entity_poly.pdbx_strand_id
1 'polypeptide(L)' 'MGMGFMRKITVLVMATIITANMGTVKINTNDNLSKAQMMQISCHHCHENITVDISGDHAICEHCGENNIFAG' A
#
# COMPACT_ATOMS: atom_id res chain seq x y z
N MET A 1 -51.79 12.20 30.40
CA MET A 1 -51.84 11.20 31.49
C MET A 1 -52.12 9.85 30.86
N GLY A 2 -51.14 8.95 30.87
CA GLY A 2 -51.20 7.68 30.15
C GLY A 2 -50.29 6.67 30.80
N MET A 3 -50.80 6.13 31.91
CA MET A 3 -50.61 4.76 32.37
C MET A 3 -49.17 4.22 32.48
N GLY A 4 -48.62 4.38 33.68
CA GLY A 4 -47.53 3.53 34.15
C GLY A 4 -48.03 2.09 34.29
N PHE A 5 -47.42 1.18 33.55
CA PHE A 5 -47.49 -0.26 33.76
C PHE A 5 -46.21 -0.87 33.18
N MET A 6 -45.28 -1.24 34.04
CA MET A 6 -44.90 -2.64 34.25
C MET A 6 -43.56 -2.72 34.98
N ARG A 7 -43.64 -3.32 36.17
CA ARG A 7 -42.51 -3.79 36.96
C ARG A 7 -41.77 -4.89 36.20
N LYS A 8 -40.44 -4.79 36.23
CA LYS A 8 -39.45 -5.86 36.44
C LYS A 8 -39.70 -7.18 35.69
N ILE A 9 -38.83 -7.52 34.74
CA ILE A 9 -37.97 -8.72 34.81
C ILE A 9 -36.72 -8.43 33.96
N THR A 10 -35.59 -8.37 34.63
CA THR A 10 -34.25 -8.29 34.03
C THR A 10 -33.95 -9.62 33.34
N VAL A 11 -33.74 -9.60 32.04
CA VAL A 11 -33.21 -10.76 31.30
C VAL A 11 -31.82 -10.39 30.80
N LEU A 12 -30.82 -10.66 31.64
CA LEU A 12 -29.40 -10.52 31.30
C LEU A 12 -28.98 -11.77 30.51
N VAL A 13 -29.30 -11.83 29.22
CA VAL A 13 -28.76 -12.88 28.34
C VAL A 13 -27.45 -12.38 27.77
N MET A 14 -26.36 -12.71 28.46
CA MET A 14 -25.01 -12.64 27.94
C MET A 14 -24.84 -13.74 26.89
N ALA A 15 -25.24 -13.46 25.65
CA ALA A 15 -24.83 -14.26 24.50
C ALA A 15 -23.56 -13.63 23.91
N THR A 16 -22.40 -13.94 24.50
CA THR A 16 -21.11 -13.66 23.87
C THR A 16 -20.94 -14.60 22.68
N ILE A 17 -21.44 -14.19 21.52
CA ILE A 17 -21.05 -14.83 20.26
C ILE A 17 -19.81 -14.08 19.79
N ILE A 18 -18.65 -14.53 20.25
CA ILE A 18 -17.37 -14.18 19.65
C ILE A 18 -17.38 -14.82 18.26
N THR A 19 -17.91 -14.09 17.27
CA THR A 19 -17.63 -14.42 15.87
C THR A 19 -16.20 -13.98 15.61
N ALA A 20 -15.28 -14.92 15.83
CA ALA A 20 -13.94 -14.85 15.29
C ALA A 20 -14.07 -14.79 13.77
N ASN A 21 -14.14 -13.57 13.22
CA ASN A 21 -13.87 -13.34 11.82
C ASN A 21 -12.37 -13.58 11.64
N MET A 22 -11.97 -14.85 11.58
CA MET A 22 -10.71 -15.28 11.03
C MET A 22 -10.73 -14.86 9.56
N GLY A 23 -10.33 -13.61 9.32
CA GLY A 23 -9.99 -13.16 7.99
C GLY A 23 -8.97 -14.13 7.45
N THR A 24 -9.34 -14.84 6.38
CA THR A 24 -8.39 -15.61 5.61
C THR A 24 -7.46 -14.58 4.97
N VAL A 25 -6.34 -14.29 5.63
CA VAL A 25 -5.24 -13.54 5.04
C VAL A 25 -4.60 -14.47 4.01
N LYS A 26 -5.22 -14.52 2.84
CA LYS A 26 -4.57 -15.05 1.63
C LYS A 26 -3.59 -13.99 1.14
N ILE A 27 -2.46 -13.82 1.80
CA ILE A 27 -1.28 -13.22 1.15
C ILE A 27 -0.58 -14.37 0.43
N ASN A 28 -1.22 -14.84 -0.64
CA ASN A 28 -0.54 -15.61 -1.67
C ASN A 28 -0.21 -14.63 -2.78
N THR A 29 0.79 -13.80 -2.58
CA THR A 29 1.55 -13.33 -3.71
C THR A 29 2.97 -13.14 -3.23
N ASN A 30 3.85 -13.87 -3.88
CA ASN A 30 5.28 -13.72 -3.82
C ASN A 30 5.59 -12.23 -4.06
N ASP A 31 5.75 -11.46 -2.98
CA ASP A 31 6.30 -10.11 -3.03
C ASP A 31 7.82 -10.23 -3.30
N ASN A 32 8.15 -10.85 -4.43
CA ASN A 32 9.19 -10.33 -5.31
C ASN A 32 8.60 -9.09 -6.02
N LEU A 33 8.00 -8.20 -5.23
CA LEU A 33 7.59 -6.89 -5.68
C LEU A 33 8.92 -6.19 -5.89
N SER A 34 9.38 -6.26 -7.14
CA SER A 34 10.39 -5.40 -7.71
C SER A 34 10.06 -3.98 -7.26
N LYS A 35 10.64 -3.59 -6.11
CA LYS A 35 10.58 -2.22 -5.65
C LYS A 35 11.35 -1.49 -6.71
N ALA A 36 10.63 -0.89 -7.66
CA ALA A 36 11.16 0.11 -8.56
C ALA A 36 12.04 1.03 -7.72
N GLN A 37 13.35 0.87 -7.83
CA GLN A 37 14.31 1.60 -7.04
C GLN A 37 14.44 2.95 -7.73
N MET A 38 13.52 3.87 -7.41
CA MET A 38 13.54 5.21 -7.97
C MET A 38 14.71 5.97 -7.34
N MET A 39 15.70 6.34 -8.15
CA MET A 39 16.86 7.13 -7.73
C MET A 39 16.90 8.44 -8.50
N GLN A 40 17.30 9.52 -7.82
CA GLN A 40 17.63 10.76 -8.52
C GLN A 40 19.09 10.71 -8.99
N ILE A 41 19.27 10.92 -10.28
CA ILE A 41 20.59 11.00 -10.92
C ILE A 41 20.67 12.30 -11.70
N SER A 42 21.88 12.71 -12.06
CA SER A 42 22.08 13.80 -13.03
C SER A 42 22.30 13.20 -14.41
N CYS A 43 21.58 13.70 -15.42
CA CYS A 43 21.79 13.28 -16.80
C CYS A 43 23.21 13.63 -17.26
N HIS A 44 23.89 12.69 -17.93
CA HIS A 44 25.28 12.90 -18.38
C HIS A 44 25.43 13.95 -19.50
N HIS A 45 24.32 14.30 -20.17
CA HIS A 45 24.33 15.24 -21.29
C HIS A 45 23.91 16.65 -20.87
N CYS A 46 22.72 16.81 -20.30
CA CYS A 46 22.20 18.12 -19.90
C CYS A 46 22.48 18.48 -18.43
N HIS A 47 23.05 17.56 -17.64
CA HIS A 47 23.32 17.73 -16.22
C HIS A 47 22.08 18.00 -15.35
N GLU A 48 20.88 17.79 -15.90
CA GLU A 48 19.63 17.97 -15.17
C GLU A 48 19.32 16.75 -14.29
N ASN A 49 18.76 17.00 -13.12
CA ASN A 49 18.42 15.95 -12.18
C ASN A 49 17.11 15.29 -12.59
N ILE A 50 17.19 14.01 -12.94
CA ILE A 50 16.04 13.19 -13.32
C ILE A 50 15.84 12.09 -12.29
N THR A 51 14.58 11.75 -12.02
CA THR A 51 14.22 10.59 -11.21
C THR A 51 14.00 9.41 -12.14
N VAL A 52 14.87 8.41 -12.03
CA VAL A 52 14.82 7.23 -12.89
C VAL A 52 14.63 5.98 -12.06
N ASP A 53 13.98 5.00 -12.65
CA ASP A 53 13.90 3.66 -12.07
C ASP A 53 15.21 2.91 -12.38
N ILE A 54 16.05 2.69 -11.37
CA ILE A 54 17.30 1.94 -11.54
C ILE A 54 17.07 0.42 -11.51
N SER A 55 15.81 -0.05 -11.56
CA SER A 55 15.54 -1.47 -11.79
C SER A 55 15.90 -1.93 -13.20
N GLY A 56 16.19 -1.01 -14.13
CA GLY A 56 16.75 -1.30 -15.45
C GLY A 56 18.16 -0.71 -15.65
N ASP A 57 18.85 -1.17 -16.70
CA ASP A 57 20.22 -0.74 -17.03
C ASP A 57 20.30 0.62 -17.75
N HIS A 58 19.17 1.26 -18.02
CA HIS A 58 19.12 2.54 -18.71
C HIS A 58 17.83 3.32 -18.42
N ALA A 59 17.90 4.64 -18.56
CA ALA A 59 16.75 5.53 -18.51
C ALA A 59 16.90 6.72 -19.45
N ILE A 60 15.81 7.07 -20.10
CA ILE A 60 15.72 8.20 -21.02
C ILE A 60 15.53 9.48 -20.22
N CYS A 61 16.33 10.51 -20.49
CA CYS A 61 16.15 11.82 -19.89
C CYS A 61 14.95 12.53 -20.51
N GLU A 62 13.99 12.95 -19.70
CA GLU A 62 12.80 13.69 -20.17
C GLU A 62 13.12 15.11 -20.65
N HIS A 63 14.31 15.63 -20.33
CA HIS A 63 14.70 17.00 -20.65
C HIS A 63 15.44 17.14 -21.98
N CYS A 64 16.36 16.21 -22.28
CA CYS A 64 17.14 16.23 -23.52
C CYS A 64 16.87 15.04 -24.46
N GLY A 65 16.16 14.01 -24.00
CA GLY A 65 15.88 12.80 -24.77
C GLY A 65 17.05 11.80 -24.82
N GLU A 66 18.18 12.10 -24.19
CA GLU A 66 19.35 11.23 -24.20
C GLU A 66 19.17 10.01 -23.28
N ASN A 67 19.71 8.87 -23.71
CA ASN A 67 19.70 7.64 -22.94
C ASN A 67 20.85 7.63 -21.93
N ASN A 68 20.51 7.58 -20.64
CA ASN A 68 21.48 7.44 -19.56
C ASN A 68 21.60 5.95 -19.22
N ILE A 69 22.78 5.38 -19.39
CA ILE A 69 23.06 3.97 -19.11
C ILE A 69 23.61 3.87 -17.70
N PHE A 70 23.04 2.99 -16.88
CA PHE A 70 23.54 2.65 -15.55
C PHE A 70 23.90 1.17 -15.55
N ALA A 71 25.11 0.83 -15.15
CA ALA A 71 25.41 -0.54 -14.78
C ALA A 71 24.81 -0.76 -13.38
N GLY A 72 23.69 -1.48 -13.31
CA GLY A 72 23.05 -1.86 -12.04
C GLY A 72 23.94 -2.71 -11.15
#